data_AF-A0A1L9RKF1-F1
#
_entry.id   AF-A0A1L9RKF1-F1
#
_cell.length_a   1.000
_cell.length_b   1.000
_cell.length_c   1.000
_cell.angle_alpha   90.00
_cell.angle_beta   90.00
_cell.angle_gamma   90.00
#
_symmetry.space_group_name_H-M   'P 1'
#
loop_
_entity.id
_entity.type
_entity.pdbx_description
1 polymer ?
#
loop_
_entity_poly.entity_id
_entity_poly.type
_entity_poly.pdbx_seq_one_letter_code
_entity_poly.pdbx_strand_id
1 'polypeptide(L)'
;MELQIRLDREIPIYTNQDAVSGEVILYTESAISVSTINATLSGTATSRLNSGKATEVHHLFDRAQQVFPPQEFIQNVNYSSLTVGCGRHAFPFSIPFPQVSECYKPDMSKNRSKARTWRRPTVHLLRKLPPSTGQRGDAAEINYFVDVTISGRNIPNEWKSSTRDIFFYPLSEPMPYQEPLKEQQSMPVSPRALECPTPLSYQIDIHLLNGPCLILHQPIPLTITITKIGEPNCLICLNDFQTMLVETTHVQTQGVTESFTRFWVVQSTANMNIGIDMDNAPSGSIITLPDGLWASQPLPAMLTPSFEICNIKRSYKLQIRLGLRLGLYQTLVRDFHFPVYVMAPNSTGFESYEREPSIDLIDFK
;
A
#
# COMPACT_ATOMS: atom_id res chain seq x y z
N MET A 1 -39.65 -1.96 7.09
CA MET A 1 -38.81 -1.14 6.16
C MET A 1 -37.38 -1.63 6.22
N GLU A 2 -36.84 -2.08 5.09
CA GLU A 2 -35.48 -2.60 4.95
C GLU A 2 -34.71 -1.78 3.91
N LEU A 3 -33.42 -1.55 4.17
CA LEU A 3 -32.52 -0.78 3.31
C LEU A 3 -31.27 -1.62 3.07
N GLN A 4 -30.93 -1.84 1.80
CA GLN A 4 -29.80 -2.66 1.39
C GLN A 4 -29.02 -1.99 0.27
N ILE A 5 -27.69 -2.16 0.27
CA ILE A 5 -26.79 -1.72 -0.79
C ILE A 5 -26.40 -2.93 -1.63
N ARG A 6 -26.72 -2.89 -2.94
CA ARG A 6 -26.28 -3.88 -3.92
C ARG A 6 -25.26 -3.23 -4.87
N LEU A 7 -24.00 -3.62 -4.76
CA LEU A 7 -22.95 -3.20 -5.69
C LEU A 7 -23.01 -4.02 -6.97
N ASP A 8 -22.58 -3.44 -8.09
CA ASP A 8 -22.52 -4.13 -9.39
C ASP A 8 -21.43 -5.20 -9.43
N ARG A 9 -20.34 -5.00 -8.67
CA ARG A 9 -19.26 -5.99 -8.52
C ARG A 9 -19.59 -6.97 -7.39
N GLU A 10 -19.42 -8.27 -7.65
CA GLU A 10 -19.53 -9.31 -6.61
C GLU A 10 -18.41 -9.17 -5.59
N ILE A 11 -17.18 -9.00 -6.08
CA ILE A 11 -15.99 -8.69 -5.27
C ILE A 11 -15.78 -7.18 -5.31
N PRO A 12 -15.94 -6.45 -4.19
CA PRO A 12 -15.96 -4.99 -4.18
C PRO A 12 -14.54 -4.39 -4.16
N ILE A 13 -13.69 -4.81 -5.09
CA ILE A 13 -12.35 -4.26 -5.30
C ILE A 13 -12.42 -3.19 -6.39
N TYR A 14 -11.80 -2.04 -6.13
CA TYR A 14 -11.82 -0.87 -7.01
C TYR A 14 -10.44 -0.20 -7.11
N THR A 15 -10.22 0.52 -8.20
CA THR A 15 -9.02 1.31 -8.47
C THR A 15 -9.34 2.80 -8.59
N ASN A 16 -8.32 3.64 -8.74
CA ASN A 16 -8.46 5.09 -8.97
C ASN A 16 -9.09 5.46 -10.32
N GLN A 17 -9.28 4.50 -11.22
CA GLN A 17 -9.94 4.67 -12.53
C GLN A 17 -11.41 4.24 -12.49
N ASP A 18 -11.84 3.58 -11.43
CA ASP A 18 -13.19 3.05 -11.31
C ASP A 18 -14.18 4.06 -10.72
N ALA A 19 -15.46 3.83 -11.00
CA ALA A 19 -16.57 4.38 -10.23
C ALA A 19 -17.25 3.27 -9.43
N VAL A 20 -17.64 3.59 -8.19
CA VAL A 20 -18.41 2.67 -7.36
C VAL A 20 -19.88 2.82 -7.76
N SER A 21 -20.39 1.82 -8.47
CA SER A 21 -21.76 1.77 -8.96
C SER A 21 -22.55 0.61 -8.36
N GLY A 22 -23.87 0.82 -8.30
CA GLY A 22 -24.80 -0.15 -7.74
C GLY A 22 -26.19 0.44 -7.57
N GLU A 23 -26.99 -0.22 -6.74
CA GLU A 23 -28.36 0.15 -6.43
C GLU A 23 -28.61 0.17 -4.93
N VAL A 24 -29.35 1.19 -4.51
CA VAL A 24 -30.00 1.23 -3.21
C VAL A 24 -31.32 0.50 -3.32
N ILE A 25 -31.47 -0.60 -2.58
CA ILE A 25 -32.72 -1.35 -2.51
C ILE A 25 -33.47 -0.98 -1.24
N LEU A 26 -34.67 -0.45 -1.42
CA LEU A 26 -35.58 -0.07 -0.34
C LEU A 26 -36.81 -0.96 -0.39
N TYR A 27 -37.07 -1.70 0.69
CA TYR A 27 -38.30 -2.47 0.88
C TYR A 27 -39.19 -1.79 1.91
N THR A 28 -40.44 -1.56 1.53
CA THR A 28 -41.44 -0.89 2.36
C THR A 28 -42.72 -1.72 2.42
N GLU A 29 -43.19 -2.03 3.62
CA GLU A 29 -44.45 -2.77 3.82
C GLU A 29 -45.68 -1.88 3.60
N SER A 30 -45.52 -0.57 3.83
CA SER A 30 -46.53 0.46 3.65
C SER A 30 -45.93 1.66 2.92
N ALA A 31 -46.77 2.54 2.37
CA ALA A 31 -46.29 3.78 1.78
C ALA A 31 -45.57 4.65 2.83
N ILE A 32 -44.41 5.20 2.46
CA ILE A 32 -43.60 6.08 3.33
C ILE A 32 -43.29 7.40 2.64
N SER A 33 -43.12 8.47 3.41
CA SER A 33 -42.76 9.78 2.87
C SER A 33 -41.25 9.99 2.97
N VAL A 34 -40.55 9.89 1.84
CA VAL A 34 -39.10 10.02 1.75
C VAL A 34 -38.74 11.43 1.31
N SER A 35 -37.90 12.09 2.09
CA SER A 35 -37.35 13.41 1.75
C SER A 35 -36.12 13.27 0.88
N THR A 36 -35.14 12.46 1.29
CA THR A 36 -33.92 12.25 0.52
C THR A 36 -33.42 10.82 0.65
N ILE A 37 -32.76 10.34 -0.41
CA ILE A 37 -31.88 9.17 -0.36
C ILE A 37 -30.53 9.63 -0.92
N ASN A 38 -29.50 9.55 -0.10
CA ASN A 38 -28.13 9.89 -0.47
C ASN A 38 -27.25 8.66 -0.37
N ALA A 39 -26.55 8.33 -1.45
CA ALA A 39 -25.44 7.39 -1.44
C ALA A 39 -24.13 8.19 -1.28
N THR A 40 -23.28 7.83 -0.34
CA THR A 40 -22.03 8.53 -0.01
C THR A 40 -20.89 7.54 -0.06
N LEU A 41 -19.92 7.80 -0.93
CA LEU A 41 -18.64 7.10 -0.94
C LEU A 41 -17.69 7.82 0.01
N SER A 42 -17.16 7.10 0.99
CA SER A 42 -16.30 7.64 2.03
C SER A 42 -15.01 6.84 2.18
N GLY A 43 -13.94 7.52 2.56
CA GLY A 43 -12.67 6.91 2.94
C GLY A 43 -12.23 7.42 4.30
N THR A 44 -11.72 6.54 5.15
CA THR A 44 -11.26 6.88 6.50
C THR A 44 -9.88 6.30 6.77
N ALA A 45 -9.09 7.04 7.54
CA ALA A 45 -7.78 6.63 8.02
C ALA A 45 -7.74 6.69 9.55
N THR A 46 -7.67 5.53 10.17
CA THR A 46 -7.67 5.37 11.62
C THR A 46 -6.26 5.04 12.11
N SER A 47 -5.71 5.91 12.96
CA SER A 47 -4.45 5.68 13.66
C SER A 47 -4.70 5.36 15.14
N ARG A 48 -4.02 4.34 15.66
CA ARG A 48 -4.09 3.90 17.06
C ARG A 48 -2.69 3.71 17.61
N LEU A 49 -2.46 4.22 18.83
CA LEU A 49 -1.21 3.99 19.56
C LEU A 49 -1.30 2.67 20.35
N ASN A 50 -0.18 1.96 20.53
CA ASN A 50 -0.12 0.71 21.31
C ASN A 50 -0.52 0.88 22.77
N SER A 51 -0.37 2.08 23.31
CA SER A 51 -0.84 2.39 24.65
C SER A 51 -2.35 2.20 24.82
N GLY A 52 -3.11 2.06 23.73
CA GLY A 52 -4.58 1.91 23.71
C GLY A 52 -5.31 3.19 24.13
N LYS A 53 -4.58 4.25 24.50
CA LYS A 53 -5.12 5.46 25.12
C LYS A 53 -5.58 6.50 24.11
N ALA A 54 -5.16 6.39 22.85
CA ALA A 54 -5.49 7.39 21.84
C ALA A 54 -5.76 6.74 20.47
N THR A 55 -6.87 7.15 19.87
CA THR A 55 -7.26 6.83 18.50
C THR A 55 -7.64 8.13 17.80
N GLU A 56 -7.21 8.29 16.55
CA GLU A 56 -7.55 9.41 15.70
C GLU A 56 -8.04 8.91 14.35
N VAL A 57 -9.15 9.47 13.88
CA VAL A 57 -9.78 9.11 12.60
C VAL A 57 -9.76 10.35 11.71
N HIS A 58 -9.16 10.22 10.54
CA HIS A 58 -9.18 11.24 9.49
C HIS A 58 -10.11 10.80 8.36
N HIS A 59 -11.06 11.65 8.01
CA HIS A 59 -11.87 11.46 6.80
C HIS A 59 -11.02 11.84 5.60
N LEU A 60 -10.73 10.87 4.74
CA LEU A 60 -9.95 11.06 3.52
C LEU A 60 -10.76 11.82 2.48
N PHE A 61 -12.05 11.52 2.37
CA PHE A 61 -13.03 12.25 1.56
C PHE A 61 -14.44 11.73 1.87
N ASP A 62 -15.45 12.52 1.51
CA ASP A 62 -16.87 12.11 1.50
C ASP A 62 -17.52 12.65 0.22
N ARG A 63 -17.94 11.76 -0.69
CA ARG A 63 -18.60 12.12 -1.95
C ARG A 63 -20.01 11.58 -1.97
N ALA A 64 -20.98 12.49 -1.87
CA ALA A 64 -22.40 12.15 -1.88
C ALA A 64 -23.03 12.33 -3.26
N GLN A 65 -23.89 11.39 -3.63
CA GLN A 65 -24.84 11.47 -4.74
C GLN A 65 -26.25 11.33 -4.16
N GLN A 66 -27.08 12.34 -4.36
CA GLN A 66 -28.51 12.23 -4.11
C GLN A 66 -29.15 11.39 -5.21
N VAL A 67 -29.69 10.24 -4.86
CA VAL A 67 -30.38 9.33 -5.79
C VAL A 67 -31.89 9.50 -5.76
N PHE A 68 -32.41 10.15 -4.72
CA PHE A 68 -33.81 10.50 -4.59
C PHE A 68 -33.99 11.81 -3.80
N PRO A 69 -34.92 12.70 -4.21
CA PRO A 69 -35.68 12.66 -5.45
C PRO A 69 -34.79 12.75 -6.71
N PRO A 70 -35.20 12.19 -7.87
CA PRO A 70 -34.46 12.35 -9.12
C PRO A 70 -34.33 13.83 -9.49
N GLN A 71 -33.20 14.23 -10.08
CA GLN A 71 -32.89 15.63 -10.37
C GLN A 71 -33.97 16.36 -11.20
N GLU A 72 -34.66 15.62 -12.07
CA GLU A 72 -35.78 16.12 -12.89
C GLU A 72 -36.94 16.67 -12.06
N PHE A 73 -37.19 16.11 -10.87
CA PHE A 73 -38.25 16.55 -9.96
C PHE A 73 -37.83 17.77 -9.14
N ILE A 74 -36.53 17.93 -8.88
CA ILE A 74 -35.97 19.03 -8.07
C ILE A 74 -36.08 20.36 -8.83
N GLN A 75 -35.92 20.35 -10.15
CA GLN A 75 -35.92 21.58 -10.95
C GLN A 75 -37.31 22.20 -11.12
N ASN A 76 -38.37 21.40 -11.04
CA ASN A 76 -39.72 21.83 -11.42
C ASN A 76 -40.68 22.05 -10.24
N VAL A 77 -40.42 21.48 -9.05
CA VAL A 77 -41.29 21.66 -7.89
C VAL A 77 -40.53 21.56 -6.55
N ASN A 78 -40.80 22.48 -5.62
CA ASN A 78 -40.32 22.42 -4.23
C ASN A 78 -41.12 21.39 -3.40
N TYR A 79 -40.98 20.10 -3.68
CA TYR A 79 -41.50 19.06 -2.79
C TYR A 79 -40.55 18.86 -1.59
N SER A 80 -41.08 18.95 -0.37
CA SER A 80 -40.32 18.66 0.86
C SER A 80 -40.14 17.17 1.15
N SER A 81 -40.94 16.32 0.49
CA SER A 81 -40.89 14.87 0.56
C SER A 81 -41.79 14.25 -0.53
N LEU A 82 -41.41 13.09 -1.04
CA LEU A 82 -42.18 12.30 -1.99
C LEU A 82 -42.64 10.99 -1.34
N THR A 83 -43.86 10.56 -1.67
CA THR A 83 -44.38 9.29 -1.15
C THR A 83 -43.87 8.14 -2.00
N VAL A 84 -43.14 7.22 -1.38
CA VAL A 84 -42.72 5.95 -1.96
C VAL A 84 -43.75 4.90 -1.57
N GLY A 85 -44.36 4.24 -2.55
CA GLY A 85 -45.39 3.21 -2.32
C GLY A 85 -44.86 1.98 -1.57
N CYS A 86 -45.74 1.05 -1.21
CA CYS A 86 -45.31 -0.26 -0.69
C CYS A 86 -44.60 -1.08 -1.79
N GLY A 87 -43.68 -1.96 -1.39
CA GLY A 87 -42.97 -2.86 -2.28
C GLY A 87 -41.46 -2.64 -2.32
N ARG A 88 -40.83 -3.12 -3.39
CA ARG A 88 -39.39 -3.04 -3.63
C ARG A 88 -39.08 -1.89 -4.58
N HIS A 89 -38.23 -0.97 -4.15
CA HIS A 89 -37.75 0.16 -4.95
C HIS A 89 -36.24 0.09 -5.10
N ALA A 90 -35.73 0.42 -6.28
CA ALA A 90 -34.30 0.41 -6.58
C ALA A 90 -33.88 1.79 -7.10
N PHE A 91 -32.84 2.35 -6.50
CA PHE A 91 -32.29 3.65 -6.89
C PHE A 91 -30.82 3.50 -7.27
N PRO A 92 -30.44 3.68 -8.54
CA PRO A 92 -29.06 3.50 -8.98
C PRO A 92 -28.15 4.65 -8.52
N PHE A 93 -26.89 4.34 -8.25
CA PHE A 93 -25.83 5.32 -7.99
C PHE A 93 -24.55 4.95 -8.74
N SER A 94 -23.69 5.94 -8.97
CA SER A 94 -22.36 5.77 -9.56
C SER A 94 -21.46 6.92 -9.12
N ILE A 95 -20.57 6.65 -8.17
CA ILE A 95 -19.73 7.67 -7.53
C ILE A 95 -18.25 7.39 -7.83
N PRO A 96 -17.53 8.28 -8.54
CA PRO A 96 -16.11 8.10 -8.83
C PRO A 96 -15.23 8.49 -7.63
N PHE A 97 -14.12 7.78 -7.46
CA PHE A 97 -13.10 8.15 -6.47
C PHE A 97 -12.51 9.54 -6.75
N PRO A 98 -12.20 10.34 -5.71
CA PRO A 98 -11.37 11.52 -5.90
C PRO A 98 -9.94 11.12 -6.25
N GLN A 99 -9.28 11.96 -7.05
CA GLN A 99 -7.88 11.75 -7.43
C GLN A 99 -6.90 12.03 -6.27
N VAL A 100 -7.31 12.87 -5.31
CA VAL A 100 -6.54 13.22 -4.13
C VAL A 100 -7.41 13.22 -2.88
N SER A 101 -6.78 13.03 -1.71
CA SER A 101 -7.42 13.16 -0.41
C SER A 101 -7.94 14.59 -0.20
N GLU A 102 -9.16 14.68 0.30
CA GLU A 102 -9.91 15.91 0.55
C GLU A 102 -10.01 16.21 2.07
N CYS A 103 -9.07 15.73 2.89
CA CYS A 103 -9.07 15.85 4.37
C CYS A 103 -9.14 17.29 4.91
N TYR A 104 -8.84 18.28 4.06
CA TYR A 104 -8.94 19.70 4.38
C TYR A 104 -10.39 20.20 4.41
N LYS A 105 -11.32 19.49 3.74
CA LYS A 105 -12.73 19.87 3.74
C LYS A 105 -13.30 19.58 5.12
N PRO A 106 -14.04 20.54 5.71
CA PRO A 106 -14.72 20.28 6.97
C PRO A 106 -15.68 19.10 6.80
N ASP A 107 -15.65 18.17 7.75
CA ASP A 107 -16.56 17.03 7.81
C ASP A 107 -18.02 17.53 7.76
N MET A 108 -18.68 17.29 6.62
CA MET A 108 -20.05 17.77 6.36
C MET A 108 -21.09 17.01 7.19
N SER A 109 -20.69 15.94 7.90
CA SER A 109 -21.60 15.01 8.57
C SER A 109 -21.81 15.27 10.07
N LYS A 110 -21.08 16.21 10.70
CA LYS A 110 -21.20 16.44 12.16
C LYS A 110 -21.40 17.90 12.52
N ASN A 111 -22.63 18.19 12.98
CA ASN A 111 -22.99 19.40 13.71
C ASN A 111 -22.19 19.45 15.03
N ARG A 112 -20.94 19.92 15.00
CA ARG A 112 -20.14 20.14 16.20
C ARG A 112 -20.38 21.54 16.73
N SER A 113 -21.06 21.56 17.88
CA SER A 113 -21.19 22.65 18.82
C SER A 113 -19.90 23.45 18.96
N LYS A 114 -20.10 24.77 18.99
CA LYS A 114 -19.09 25.83 19.18
C LYS A 114 -18.12 25.51 20.33
N ALA A 115 -16.96 24.94 20.00
CA ALA A 115 -15.79 24.95 20.88
C ALA A 115 -14.70 25.78 20.21
N ARG A 116 -14.69 27.08 20.49
CA ARG A 116 -13.58 27.99 20.16
C ARG A 116 -12.40 27.63 21.07
N THR A 117 -11.64 26.60 20.70
CA THR A 117 -10.25 26.45 21.11
C THR A 117 -9.40 26.79 19.90
N TRP A 118 -8.39 27.63 20.10
CA TRP A 118 -7.35 27.93 19.10
C TRP A 118 -6.66 26.62 18.70
N ARG A 119 -7.23 25.91 17.72
CA ARG A 119 -6.56 24.79 17.07
C ARG A 119 -5.49 25.40 16.18
N ARG A 120 -4.24 24.99 16.38
CA ARG A 120 -3.16 25.27 15.41
C ARG A 120 -3.65 24.89 14.01
N PRO A 121 -3.30 25.64 12.95
CA PRO A 121 -3.63 25.25 11.59
C PRO A 121 -3.15 23.81 11.37
N THR A 122 -4.08 22.90 11.18
CA THR A 122 -3.77 21.51 10.84
C THR A 122 -3.40 21.53 9.37
N VAL A 123 -2.10 21.36 9.07
CA VAL A 123 -1.63 21.29 7.69
C VAL A 123 -2.03 19.92 7.17
N HIS A 124 -3.05 19.88 6.30
CA HIS A 124 -3.48 18.66 5.66
C HIS A 124 -2.61 18.37 4.43
N LEU A 125 -2.17 17.12 4.29
CA LEU A 125 -1.43 16.68 3.12
C LEU A 125 -2.40 16.40 1.97
N LEU A 126 -2.21 17.04 0.81
CA LEU A 126 -2.88 16.65 -0.43
C LEU A 126 -2.08 15.53 -1.08
N ARG A 127 -2.60 14.30 -1.01
CA ARG A 127 -1.94 13.09 -1.50
C ARG A 127 -2.92 12.23 -2.30
N LYS A 128 -2.44 11.31 -3.12
CA LYS A 128 -3.29 10.29 -3.74
C LYS A 128 -3.93 9.43 -2.65
N LEU A 129 -5.07 8.84 -2.95
CA LEU A 129 -5.74 7.95 -2.01
C LEU A 129 -4.85 6.74 -1.69
N PRO A 130 -4.65 6.40 -0.41
CA PRO A 130 -3.89 5.22 -0.02
C PRO A 130 -4.65 3.91 -0.36
N PRO A 131 -3.96 2.78 -0.54
CA PRO A 131 -4.60 1.47 -0.60
C PRO A 131 -5.36 1.15 0.69
N SER A 132 -6.42 0.34 0.58
CA SER A 132 -7.04 -0.33 1.73
C SER A 132 -6.01 -1.19 2.45
N THR A 133 -5.94 -1.07 3.77
CA THR A 133 -4.91 -1.74 4.56
C THR A 133 -5.26 -1.76 6.04
N GLY A 134 -4.73 -2.75 6.74
CA GLY A 134 -5.04 -3.00 8.15
C GLY A 134 -6.42 -3.61 8.35
N GLN A 135 -6.61 -4.20 9.51
CA GLN A 135 -7.88 -4.70 10.00
C GLN A 135 -8.40 -3.82 11.15
N ARG A 136 -9.68 -4.01 11.48
CA ARG A 136 -10.29 -3.30 12.59
C ARG A 136 -9.54 -3.59 13.89
N GLY A 137 -8.92 -2.55 14.43
CA GLY A 137 -8.14 -2.64 15.68
C GLY A 137 -6.63 -2.55 15.48
N ASP A 138 -6.14 -2.64 14.24
CA ASP A 138 -4.73 -2.41 13.93
C ASP A 138 -4.32 -0.97 14.25
N ALA A 139 -3.00 -0.77 14.42
CA ALA A 139 -2.42 0.55 14.64
C ALA A 139 -2.68 1.53 13.48
N ALA A 140 -2.78 1.01 12.26
CA ALA A 140 -3.05 1.77 11.04
C ALA A 140 -4.10 1.05 10.20
N GLU A 141 -5.25 1.68 10.02
CA GLU A 141 -6.40 1.13 9.29
C GLU A 141 -6.87 2.16 8.25
N ILE A 142 -6.92 1.76 6.99
CA ILE A 142 -7.51 2.54 5.89
C ILE A 142 -8.74 1.78 5.40
N ASN A 143 -9.92 2.35 5.63
CA ASN A 143 -11.18 1.73 5.23
C ASN A 143 -11.94 2.62 4.24
N TYR A 144 -12.54 2.01 3.22
CA TYR A 144 -13.42 2.65 2.27
C TYR A 144 -14.79 1.97 2.29
N PHE A 145 -15.86 2.76 2.21
CA PHE A 145 -17.21 2.23 2.29
C PHE A 145 -18.20 3.12 1.56
N VAL A 146 -19.32 2.53 1.17
CA VAL A 146 -20.50 3.24 0.71
C VAL A 146 -21.50 3.26 1.85
N ASP A 147 -21.90 4.46 2.27
CA ASP A 147 -23.02 4.66 3.18
C ASP A 147 -24.24 5.20 2.41
N VAL A 148 -25.40 4.61 2.66
CA VAL A 148 -26.66 5.10 2.12
C VAL A 148 -27.52 5.55 3.26
N THR A 149 -27.92 6.82 3.21
CA THR A 149 -28.82 7.42 4.21
C THR A 149 -30.14 7.80 3.56
N ILE A 150 -31.24 7.35 4.17
CA ILE A 150 -32.62 7.71 3.82
C ILE A 150 -33.15 8.62 4.93
N SER A 151 -33.67 9.78 4.56
CA SER A 151 -34.38 10.69 5.47
C SER A 151 -35.82 10.90 5.01
N GLY A 152 -36.75 11.10 5.94
CA GLY A 152 -38.16 11.26 5.58
C GLY A 152 -39.11 11.33 6.78
N ARG A 153 -40.37 11.70 6.50
CA ARG A 153 -41.43 11.70 7.51
C ARG A 153 -41.97 10.27 7.66
N ASN A 154 -42.14 9.81 8.90
CA ASN A 154 -42.52 8.44 9.27
C ASN A 154 -41.40 7.39 9.13
N ILE A 155 -40.13 7.82 9.06
CA ILE A 155 -38.97 6.95 9.22
C ILE A 155 -38.55 6.99 10.71
N PRO A 156 -38.25 5.84 11.36
CA PRO A 156 -37.78 5.82 12.74
C PRO A 156 -36.54 6.70 12.92
N ASN A 157 -36.48 7.51 13.98
CA ASN A 157 -35.41 8.49 14.24
C ASN A 157 -35.19 9.53 13.11
N GLU A 158 -36.18 9.72 12.23
CA GLU A 158 -36.16 10.63 11.06
C GLU A 158 -35.21 10.21 9.92
N TRP A 159 -34.32 9.23 10.16
CA TRP A 159 -33.40 8.70 9.16
C TRP A 159 -33.04 7.23 9.42
N LYS A 160 -32.65 6.52 8.36
CA LYS A 160 -32.09 5.17 8.41
C LYS A 160 -30.88 5.10 7.49
N SER A 161 -29.80 4.46 7.92
CA SER A 161 -28.64 4.20 7.05
C SER A 161 -28.34 2.71 6.90
N SER A 162 -27.57 2.41 5.86
CA SER A 162 -26.93 1.13 5.62
C SER A 162 -25.53 1.41 5.09
N THR A 163 -24.54 0.63 5.51
CA THR A 163 -23.14 0.81 5.09
C THR A 163 -22.63 -0.49 4.47
N ARG A 164 -21.77 -0.39 3.46
CA ARG A 164 -21.11 -1.52 2.82
C ARG A 164 -19.64 -1.20 2.55
N ASP A 165 -18.74 -1.99 3.13
CA ASP A 165 -17.30 -1.84 2.93
C ASP A 165 -16.90 -2.25 1.51
N ILE A 166 -15.84 -1.60 1.01
CA ILE A 166 -15.22 -1.86 -0.27
C ILE A 166 -13.70 -1.80 -0.13
N PHE A 167 -12.97 -2.39 -1.08
CA PHE A 167 -11.53 -2.35 -1.10
C PHE A 167 -11.03 -1.50 -2.26
N PHE A 168 -10.06 -0.63 -1.96
CA PHE A 168 -9.43 0.27 -2.91
C PHE A 168 -7.95 -0.08 -3.07
N TYR A 169 -7.55 -0.38 -4.29
CA TYR A 169 -6.18 -0.68 -4.69
C TYR A 169 -5.77 0.29 -5.81
N PRO A 170 -5.06 1.38 -5.51
CA PRO A 170 -4.71 2.38 -6.52
C PRO A 170 -3.76 1.76 -7.54
N LEU A 171 -3.95 2.06 -8.82
CA LEU A 171 -2.99 1.71 -9.86
C LEU A 171 -1.87 2.73 -9.88
N SER A 172 -0.65 2.27 -10.15
CA SER A 172 0.48 3.19 -10.33
C SER A 172 0.49 3.74 -11.74
N GLU A 173 0.88 5.01 -11.86
CA GLU A 173 1.20 5.60 -13.16
C GLU A 173 2.49 4.99 -13.72
N PRO A 174 2.70 5.01 -15.05
CA PRO A 174 3.95 4.61 -15.65
C PRO A 174 5.10 5.40 -15.02
N MET A 175 6.12 4.67 -14.57
CA MET A 175 7.25 5.30 -13.91
C MET A 175 8.10 6.08 -14.92
N PRO A 176 8.43 7.35 -14.63
CA PRO A 176 9.50 8.01 -15.38
C PRO A 176 10.80 7.26 -15.15
N TYR A 177 11.73 7.36 -16.10
CA TYR A 177 13.09 6.85 -15.92
C TYR A 177 13.70 7.45 -14.65
N GLN A 178 14.28 6.60 -13.81
CA GLN A 178 15.01 7.00 -12.62
C GLN A 178 16.44 6.48 -12.73
N GLU A 179 17.40 7.29 -12.27
CA GLU A 179 18.79 6.86 -12.24
C GLU A 179 18.97 5.68 -11.26
N PRO A 180 19.79 4.67 -11.63
CA PRO A 180 20.04 3.54 -10.75
C PRO A 180 20.62 3.96 -9.40
N LEU A 181 20.05 3.43 -8.32
CA LEU A 181 20.58 3.66 -6.98
C LEU A 181 21.73 2.69 -6.72
N LYS A 182 22.86 3.22 -6.23
CA LYS A 182 24.09 2.45 -6.04
C LYS A 182 24.50 2.43 -4.58
N GLU A 183 24.82 1.24 -4.06
CA GLU A 183 25.64 1.09 -2.86
C GLU A 183 26.92 0.33 -3.19
N GLN A 184 28.01 0.73 -2.52
CA GLN A 184 29.33 0.15 -2.71
C GLN A 184 29.96 -0.13 -1.35
N GLN A 185 30.52 -1.31 -1.19
CA GLN A 185 31.26 -1.68 0.02
C GLN A 185 32.57 -2.37 -0.35
N SER A 186 33.63 -2.02 0.37
CA SER A 186 34.92 -2.71 0.29
C SER A 186 34.98 -3.86 1.30
N MET A 187 35.55 -4.97 0.86
CA MET A 187 35.73 -6.20 1.63
C MET A 187 37.23 -6.53 1.68
N PRO A 188 37.96 -6.01 2.68
CA PRO A 188 39.35 -6.37 2.88
C PRO A 188 39.46 -7.83 3.32
N VAL A 189 40.39 -8.57 2.72
CA VAL A 189 40.72 -9.94 3.08
C VAL A 189 41.90 -9.90 4.05
N SER A 190 41.81 -10.66 5.14
CA SER A 190 42.89 -10.66 6.13
C SER A 190 44.15 -11.28 5.52
N PRO A 191 45.32 -10.60 5.60
CA PRO A 191 46.59 -11.17 5.11
C PRO A 191 46.95 -12.50 5.79
N ARG A 192 46.51 -12.68 7.06
CA ARG A 192 46.71 -13.91 7.83
C ARG A 192 45.94 -15.10 7.25
N ALA A 193 44.85 -14.85 6.52
CA ALA A 193 44.04 -15.91 5.93
C ALA A 193 44.61 -16.42 4.59
N LEU A 194 45.50 -15.66 3.94
CA LEU A 194 46.07 -15.96 2.62
C LEU A 194 47.57 -16.28 2.66
N GLU A 195 48.21 -16.24 3.84
CA GLU A 195 49.67 -16.39 4.00
C GLU A 195 50.49 -15.49 3.05
N CYS A 196 49.93 -14.33 2.66
CA CYS A 196 50.47 -13.48 1.60
C CYS A 196 50.71 -12.04 2.12
N PRO A 197 51.83 -11.39 1.77
CA PRO A 197 52.19 -10.08 2.32
C PRO A 197 51.39 -8.91 1.73
N THR A 198 50.68 -9.12 0.62
CA THR A 198 49.94 -8.06 -0.09
C THR A 198 48.45 -8.03 0.30
N PRO A 199 47.85 -6.84 0.45
CA PRO A 199 46.45 -6.72 0.80
C PRO A 199 45.55 -7.06 -0.40
N LEU A 200 44.73 -8.09 -0.27
CA LEU A 200 43.64 -8.38 -1.20
C LEU A 200 42.34 -7.77 -0.67
N SER A 201 41.57 -7.13 -1.54
CA SER A 201 40.22 -6.69 -1.23
C SER A 201 39.30 -6.92 -2.41
N TYR A 202 38.02 -7.11 -2.12
CA TYR A 202 36.97 -7.13 -3.13
C TYR A 202 36.06 -5.94 -2.90
N GLN A 203 35.71 -5.25 -3.97
CA GLN A 203 34.69 -4.22 -3.93
C GLN A 203 33.41 -4.81 -4.48
N ILE A 204 32.33 -4.68 -3.71
CA ILE A 204 31.01 -5.14 -4.07
C ILE A 204 30.18 -3.91 -4.38
N ASP A 205 29.66 -3.85 -5.59
CA ASP A 205 28.79 -2.79 -6.06
C ASP A 205 27.40 -3.39 -6.32
N ILE A 206 26.38 -2.81 -5.70
CA ILE A 206 24.99 -3.20 -5.89
C ILE A 206 24.23 -2.03 -6.51
N HIS A 207 23.55 -2.30 -7.61
CA HIS A 207 22.76 -1.35 -8.38
C HIS A 207 21.30 -1.76 -8.39
N LEU A 208 20.42 -0.85 -7.99
CA LEU A 208 18.98 -0.97 -8.18
C LEU A 208 18.60 -0.18 -9.44
N LEU A 209 18.25 -0.88 -10.52
CA LEU A 209 18.19 -0.33 -11.88
C LEU A 209 17.07 0.70 -12.08
N ASN A 210 15.96 0.56 -11.34
CA ASN A 210 14.79 1.44 -11.46
C ASN A 210 14.76 2.52 -10.37
N GLY A 211 15.94 3.00 -9.95
CA GLY A 211 16.06 3.90 -8.81
C GLY A 211 15.48 3.28 -7.53
N PRO A 212 14.96 4.07 -6.57
CA PRO A 212 14.39 3.54 -5.34
C PRO A 212 13.04 2.84 -5.53
N CYS A 213 12.53 2.69 -6.75
CA CYS A 213 11.15 2.26 -6.96
C CYS A 213 11.04 0.76 -7.27
N LEU A 214 10.17 0.09 -6.53
CA LEU A 214 9.89 -1.34 -6.62
C LEU A 214 8.41 -1.55 -6.97
N ILE A 215 8.12 -2.37 -7.97
CA ILE A 215 6.75 -2.64 -8.43
C ILE A 215 6.30 -3.98 -7.87
N LEU A 216 5.13 -4.03 -7.22
CA LEU A 216 4.55 -5.29 -6.75
C LEU A 216 4.41 -6.31 -7.88
N HIS A 217 4.56 -7.59 -7.55
CA HIS A 217 4.55 -8.71 -8.50
C HIS A 217 5.67 -8.73 -9.54
N GLN A 218 6.60 -7.76 -9.49
CA GLN A 218 7.80 -7.76 -10.33
C GLN A 218 9.01 -8.20 -9.51
N PRO A 219 10.03 -8.82 -10.14
CA PRO A 219 11.28 -9.10 -9.47
C PRO A 219 12.01 -7.81 -9.09
N ILE A 220 12.90 -7.90 -8.10
CA ILE A 220 13.73 -6.77 -7.69
C ILE A 220 14.73 -6.49 -8.83
N PRO A 221 14.73 -5.28 -9.43
CA PRO A 221 15.56 -4.97 -10.58
C PRO A 221 17.00 -4.66 -10.14
N LEU A 222 17.72 -5.72 -9.78
CA LEU A 222 19.03 -5.68 -9.14
C LEU A 222 20.15 -6.06 -10.10
N THR A 223 21.32 -5.44 -9.94
CA THR A 223 22.59 -5.93 -10.49
C THR A 223 23.64 -5.91 -9.39
N ILE A 224 24.35 -7.01 -9.21
CA ILE A 224 25.47 -7.13 -8.27
C ILE A 224 26.75 -7.39 -9.04
N THR A 225 27.76 -6.55 -8.83
CA THR A 225 29.09 -6.72 -9.42
C THR A 225 30.16 -6.79 -8.35
N ILE A 226 31.16 -7.64 -8.57
CA ILE A 226 32.29 -7.83 -7.68
C ILE A 226 33.56 -7.46 -8.45
N THR A 227 34.33 -6.53 -7.92
CA THR A 227 35.60 -6.07 -8.47
C THR A 227 36.75 -6.56 -7.60
N LYS A 228 37.75 -7.21 -8.19
CA LYS A 228 38.98 -7.63 -7.48
C LYS A 228 39.91 -6.44 -7.37
N ILE A 229 40.41 -6.15 -6.18
CA ILE A 229 41.35 -5.07 -5.90
C ILE A 229 42.56 -5.64 -5.16
N GLY A 230 43.68 -5.74 -5.87
CA GLY A 230 44.95 -6.26 -5.38
C GLY A 230 45.29 -7.66 -5.87
N GLU A 231 46.43 -8.13 -5.40
CA GLU A 231 46.99 -9.48 -5.56
C GLU A 231 47.26 -10.00 -4.14
N PRO A 232 47.13 -11.31 -3.82
CA PRO A 232 47.13 -12.49 -4.68
C PRO A 232 45.75 -12.98 -5.14
N ASN A 233 45.73 -14.13 -5.80
CA ASN A 233 44.52 -14.85 -6.22
C ASN A 233 43.88 -15.56 -5.01
N CYS A 234 42.57 -15.48 -4.90
CA CYS A 234 41.80 -16.14 -3.84
C CYS A 234 40.46 -16.60 -4.41
N LEU A 235 40.16 -17.89 -4.16
CA LEU A 235 38.85 -18.48 -4.47
C LEU A 235 37.77 -17.75 -3.71
N ILE A 236 36.86 -17.12 -4.45
CA ILE A 236 35.67 -16.48 -3.91
C ILE A 236 34.43 -17.21 -4.42
N CYS A 237 33.51 -17.50 -3.52
CA CYS A 237 32.22 -18.09 -3.87
C CYS A 237 31.08 -17.42 -3.11
N LEU A 238 29.94 -17.29 -3.78
CA LEU A 238 28.71 -16.87 -3.16
C LEU A 238 28.07 -18.07 -2.47
N ASN A 239 27.98 -17.99 -1.15
CA ASN A 239 27.39 -19.02 -0.31
C ASN A 239 25.93 -18.70 0.02
N ASP A 240 25.67 -17.47 0.43
CA ASP A 240 24.36 -17.04 0.93
C ASP A 240 23.89 -15.78 0.22
N PHE A 241 22.61 -15.73 -0.12
CA PHE A 241 21.95 -14.56 -0.68
C PHE A 241 20.55 -14.42 -0.10
N GLN A 242 20.27 -13.27 0.47
CA GLN A 242 18.97 -12.97 1.04
C GLN A 242 18.56 -11.55 0.67
N THR A 243 17.29 -11.40 0.27
CA THR A 243 16.65 -10.10 0.10
C THR A 243 15.41 -10.02 0.97
N MET A 244 15.24 -8.88 1.64
CA MET A 244 14.13 -8.64 2.56
C MET A 244 13.70 -7.18 2.49
N LEU A 245 12.39 -6.93 2.58
CA LEU A 245 11.85 -5.60 2.78
C LEU A 245 11.54 -5.38 4.26
N VAL A 246 11.98 -4.25 4.78
CA VAL A 246 11.62 -3.76 6.12
C VAL A 246 10.56 -2.71 5.92
N GLU A 247 9.32 -3.06 6.24
CA GLU A 247 8.19 -2.15 6.26
C GLU A 247 8.20 -1.36 7.57
N THR A 248 8.10 -0.04 7.47
CA THR A 248 7.87 0.84 8.60
C THR A 248 6.55 1.57 8.41
N THR A 249 5.61 1.37 9.33
CA THR A 249 4.36 2.12 9.43
C THR A 249 4.46 3.12 10.57
N HIS A 250 4.49 4.41 10.24
CA HIS A 250 4.37 5.50 11.21
C HIS A 250 2.91 5.89 11.37
N VAL A 251 2.46 5.98 12.61
CA VAL A 251 1.12 6.45 12.95
C VAL A 251 1.23 7.66 13.85
N GLN A 252 0.37 8.64 13.64
CA GLN A 252 0.31 9.86 14.41
C GLN A 252 -1.07 10.03 15.02
N THR A 253 -1.11 10.32 16.31
CA THR A 253 -2.35 10.54 17.07
C THR A 253 -2.13 11.70 18.05
N GLN A 254 -2.90 12.78 17.91
CA GLN A 254 -2.85 13.96 18.80
C GLN A 254 -1.44 14.54 19.00
N GLY A 255 -0.58 14.44 17.97
CA GLY A 255 0.81 14.93 18.01
C GLY A 255 1.83 13.94 18.57
N VAL A 256 1.40 12.77 19.04
CA VAL A 256 2.29 11.66 19.40
C VAL A 256 2.46 10.74 18.19
N THR A 257 3.70 10.36 17.90
CA THR A 257 4.02 9.46 16.78
C THR A 257 4.56 8.15 17.31
N GLU A 258 4.08 7.04 16.76
CA GLU A 258 4.57 5.70 17.02
C GLU A 258 4.93 5.02 15.70
N SER A 259 5.88 4.10 15.72
CA SER A 259 6.37 3.41 14.52
C SER A 259 6.35 1.91 14.72
N PHE A 260 5.87 1.21 13.71
CA PHE A 260 5.72 -0.23 13.68
C PHE A 260 6.56 -0.79 12.54
N THR A 261 7.36 -1.81 12.84
CA THR A 261 8.24 -2.43 11.85
C THR A 261 7.80 -3.86 11.58
N ARG A 262 7.69 -4.22 10.30
CA ARG A 262 7.43 -5.59 9.83
C ARG A 262 8.50 -6.01 8.82
N PHE A 263 8.87 -7.27 8.83
CA PHE A 263 9.91 -7.84 7.99
C PHE A 263 9.28 -8.78 6.95
N TRP A 264 9.66 -8.60 5.68
CA TRP A 264 9.13 -9.35 4.55
C TRP A 264 10.28 -9.99 3.79
N VAL A 265 10.59 -11.25 4.10
CA VAL A 265 11.62 -12.00 3.38
C VAL A 265 11.12 -12.28 1.97
N VAL A 266 11.81 -11.73 0.96
CA VAL A 266 11.50 -11.99 -0.46
C VAL A 266 12.14 -13.30 -0.88
N GLN A 267 13.41 -13.49 -0.52
CA GLN A 267 14.09 -14.77 -0.70
C GLN A 267 15.23 -14.92 0.29
N SER A 268 15.56 -16.17 0.59
CA SER A 268 16.75 -16.53 1.38
C SER A 268 17.28 -17.86 0.85
N THR A 269 18.48 -17.83 0.31
CA THR A 269 19.19 -18.97 -0.24
C THR A 269 20.53 -19.08 0.46
N ALA A 270 20.91 -20.30 0.82
CA ALA A 270 22.13 -20.60 1.57
C ALA A 270 22.82 -21.82 0.97
N ASN A 271 24.12 -21.97 1.25
CA ASN A 271 24.95 -23.08 0.77
C ASN A 271 24.99 -23.22 -0.77
N MET A 272 24.82 -22.12 -1.51
CA MET A 272 24.76 -22.14 -2.98
C MET A 272 26.08 -22.56 -3.62
N ASN A 273 27.22 -22.26 -2.97
CA ASN A 273 28.57 -22.58 -3.45
C ASN A 273 28.83 -22.16 -4.91
N ILE A 274 28.29 -21.02 -5.33
CA ILE A 274 28.47 -20.49 -6.68
C ILE A 274 29.88 -19.89 -6.76
N GLY A 275 30.77 -20.54 -7.50
CA GLY A 275 32.13 -20.05 -7.73
C GLY A 275 32.10 -18.77 -8.56
N ILE A 276 32.88 -17.77 -8.13
CA ILE A 276 33.07 -16.51 -8.85
C ILE A 276 34.49 -16.58 -9.44
N ASP A 277 34.58 -16.72 -10.76
CA ASP A 277 35.85 -17.00 -11.46
C ASP A 277 36.79 -15.78 -11.54
N MET A 278 37.40 -15.42 -10.41
CA MET A 278 38.34 -14.28 -10.31
C MET A 278 39.74 -14.68 -9.87
N ASP A 279 40.01 -15.99 -9.79
CA ASP A 279 41.29 -16.50 -9.34
C ASP A 279 42.38 -15.97 -10.25
N ASN A 280 42.37 -16.32 -11.53
CA ASN A 280 43.43 -15.90 -12.45
C ASN A 280 43.22 -14.50 -13.05
N ALA A 281 42.18 -13.79 -12.61
CA ALA A 281 41.85 -12.48 -13.15
C ALA A 281 42.79 -11.40 -12.59
N PRO A 282 43.27 -10.45 -13.41
CA PRO A 282 44.10 -9.34 -12.92
C PRO A 282 43.33 -8.44 -11.96
N SER A 283 44.05 -7.69 -11.10
CA SER A 283 43.44 -6.64 -10.29
C SER A 283 42.68 -5.65 -11.19
N GLY A 284 41.49 -5.23 -10.76
CA GLY A 284 40.56 -4.41 -11.52
C GLY A 284 39.54 -5.20 -12.35
N SER A 285 39.64 -6.53 -12.41
CA SER A 285 38.64 -7.36 -13.07
C SER A 285 37.29 -7.27 -12.36
N ILE A 286 36.20 -7.24 -13.14
CA ILE A 286 34.83 -7.11 -12.65
C ILE A 286 34.03 -8.33 -13.11
N ILE A 287 33.26 -8.92 -12.21
CA ILE A 287 32.29 -9.98 -12.52
C ILE A 287 30.91 -9.56 -12.07
N THR A 288 29.92 -9.75 -12.95
CA THR A 288 28.51 -9.59 -12.64
C THR A 288 27.92 -10.92 -12.21
N LEU A 289 27.23 -10.95 -11.07
CA LEU A 289 26.53 -12.14 -10.61
C LEU A 289 25.31 -12.43 -11.51
N PRO A 290 24.95 -13.72 -11.71
CA PRO A 290 23.82 -14.08 -12.55
C PRO A 290 22.50 -13.56 -11.96
N ASP A 291 21.69 -12.93 -12.80
CA ASP A 291 20.40 -12.34 -12.44
C ASP A 291 19.36 -13.37 -12.00
N GLY A 292 19.46 -14.62 -12.47
CA GLY A 292 18.59 -15.73 -12.06
C GLY A 292 18.50 -15.94 -10.53
N LEU A 293 19.48 -15.44 -9.77
CA LEU A 293 19.48 -15.42 -8.32
C LEU A 293 18.34 -14.58 -7.71
N TRP A 294 17.87 -13.53 -8.39
CA TRP A 294 16.81 -12.65 -7.91
C TRP A 294 15.68 -12.42 -8.93
N ALA A 295 15.91 -12.66 -10.21
CA ALA A 295 14.93 -12.44 -11.28
C ALA A 295 13.74 -13.40 -11.21
N SER A 296 13.88 -14.54 -10.53
CA SER A 296 12.82 -15.54 -10.39
C SER A 296 11.86 -15.28 -9.24
N GLN A 297 12.19 -14.36 -8.33
CA GLN A 297 11.42 -14.11 -7.11
C GLN A 297 10.74 -12.73 -7.17
N PRO A 298 9.43 -12.67 -7.46
CA PRO A 298 8.69 -11.42 -7.46
C PRO A 298 8.45 -10.92 -6.03
N LEU A 299 8.17 -9.63 -5.90
CA LEU A 299 7.75 -9.07 -4.63
C LEU A 299 6.41 -9.66 -4.15
N PRO A 300 6.26 -9.97 -2.85
CA PRO A 300 5.04 -10.53 -2.30
C PRO A 300 3.79 -9.69 -2.61
N ALA A 301 2.73 -10.35 -3.08
CA ALA A 301 1.45 -9.72 -3.43
C ALA A 301 0.75 -9.02 -2.26
N MET A 302 0.95 -9.53 -1.04
CA MET A 302 0.30 -9.01 0.17
C MET A 302 0.92 -7.69 0.67
N LEU A 303 2.04 -7.27 0.09
CA LEU A 303 2.67 -6.00 0.46
C LEU A 303 1.76 -4.84 0.08
N THR A 304 1.54 -3.94 1.04
CA THR A 304 0.80 -2.72 0.76
C THR A 304 1.72 -1.69 0.09
N PRO A 305 1.34 -1.04 -1.02
CA PRO A 305 2.12 0.05 -1.58
C PRO A 305 2.49 1.13 -0.56
N SER A 306 3.59 1.85 -0.83
CA SER A 306 4.02 2.98 -0.03
C SER A 306 3.02 4.12 -0.15
N PHE A 307 2.65 4.72 0.97
CA PHE A 307 1.78 5.90 0.98
C PHE A 307 2.08 6.78 2.19
N GLU A 308 1.63 8.03 2.09
CA GLU A 308 1.70 9.01 3.16
C GLU A 308 0.41 9.82 3.14
N ILE A 309 -0.24 9.90 4.29
CA ILE A 309 -1.40 10.76 4.55
C ILE A 309 -1.19 11.45 5.90
N CYS A 310 -2.13 12.30 6.32
CA CYS A 310 -1.99 13.17 7.48
C CYS A 310 -1.57 12.44 8.78
N ASN A 311 -2.10 11.24 9.04
CA ASN A 311 -1.91 10.52 10.30
C ASN A 311 -1.24 9.16 10.14
N ILE A 312 -0.95 8.70 8.93
CA ILE A 312 -0.35 7.39 8.65
C ILE A 312 0.63 7.49 7.49
N LYS A 313 1.81 6.90 7.65
CA LYS A 313 2.81 6.76 6.59
C LYS A 313 3.37 5.36 6.58
N ARG A 314 3.38 4.72 5.41
CA ARG A 314 4.02 3.42 5.19
C ARG A 314 5.15 3.55 4.20
N SER A 315 6.33 3.09 4.59
CA SER A 315 7.58 3.18 3.82
C SER A 315 8.40 1.90 3.95
N TYR A 316 9.32 1.67 3.02
CA TYR A 316 10.11 0.45 2.98
C TYR A 316 11.61 0.71 2.85
N LYS A 317 12.38 -0.25 3.37
CA LYS A 317 13.82 -0.35 3.14
C LYS A 317 14.14 -1.75 2.63
N LEU A 318 14.79 -1.83 1.48
CA LEU A 318 15.32 -3.08 0.95
C LEU A 318 16.64 -3.39 1.65
N GLN A 319 16.73 -4.58 2.23
CA GLN A 319 17.95 -5.15 2.76
C GLN A 319 18.41 -6.29 1.86
N ILE A 320 19.68 -6.26 1.51
CA ILE A 320 20.32 -7.31 0.71
C ILE A 320 21.51 -7.82 1.49
N ARG A 321 21.53 -9.12 1.76
CA ARG A 321 22.59 -9.80 2.48
C ARG A 321 23.31 -10.77 1.55
N LEU A 322 24.63 -10.62 1.48
CA LEU A 322 25.52 -11.49 0.73
C LEU A 322 26.48 -12.20 1.70
N GLY A 323 26.47 -13.53 1.69
CA GLY A 323 27.47 -14.38 2.33
C GLY A 323 28.47 -14.85 1.29
N LEU A 324 29.68 -14.33 1.34
CA LEU A 324 30.78 -14.69 0.45
C LEU A 324 31.80 -15.53 1.22
N ARG A 325 32.15 -16.69 0.69
CA ARG A 325 33.21 -17.53 1.25
C ARG A 325 34.49 -17.34 0.44
N LEU A 326 35.56 -16.99 1.15
CA LEU A 326 36.90 -16.80 0.64
C LEU A 326 37.79 -17.96 1.09
N GLY A 327 38.39 -18.65 0.13
CA GLY A 327 39.18 -19.85 0.36
C GLY A 327 38.39 -20.95 1.09
N LEU A 328 39.08 -21.66 1.98
CA LEU A 328 38.52 -22.82 2.68
C LEU A 328 37.88 -22.49 4.04
N TYR A 329 38.13 -21.30 4.61
CA TYR A 329 37.86 -21.07 6.04
C TYR A 329 37.17 -19.76 6.39
N GLN A 330 37.05 -18.79 5.47
CA GLN A 330 36.51 -17.48 5.82
C GLN A 330 35.20 -17.19 5.09
N THR A 331 34.11 -17.09 5.84
CA THR A 331 32.84 -16.54 5.34
C THR A 331 32.69 -15.10 5.80
N LEU A 332 32.47 -14.19 4.87
CA LEU A 332 32.21 -12.78 5.11
C LEU A 332 30.76 -12.46 4.71
N VAL A 333 30.03 -11.84 5.63
CA VAL A 333 28.67 -11.37 5.38
C VAL A 333 28.69 -9.86 5.18
N ARG A 334 27.97 -9.38 4.16
CA ARG A 334 27.79 -7.96 3.86
C ARG A 334 26.31 -7.64 3.68
N ASP A 335 25.87 -6.60 4.37
CA ASP A 335 24.49 -6.12 4.36
C ASP A 335 24.44 -4.76 3.66
N PHE A 336 23.58 -4.64 2.65
CA PHE A 336 23.33 -3.44 1.85
C PHE A 336 21.90 -2.98 2.03
N HIS A 337 21.70 -1.68 1.89
CA HIS A 337 20.50 -1.04 2.38
C HIS A 337 20.02 0.06 1.44
N PHE A 338 18.83 -0.11 0.86
CA PHE A 338 18.24 0.89 -0.03
C PHE A 338 16.92 1.40 0.55
N PRO A 339 16.74 2.72 0.71
CA PRO A 339 15.39 3.27 0.89
C PRO A 339 14.62 3.05 -0.40
N VAL A 340 13.45 2.42 -0.31
CA VAL A 340 12.65 2.07 -1.50
C VAL A 340 11.18 2.47 -1.36
N TYR A 341 10.58 2.79 -2.49
CA TYR A 341 9.15 3.05 -2.65
C TYR A 341 8.52 1.85 -3.34
N VAL A 342 7.68 1.12 -2.61
CA VAL A 342 6.88 0.02 -3.16
C VAL A 342 5.64 0.60 -3.83
N MET A 343 5.38 0.22 -5.08
CA MET A 343 4.33 0.77 -5.92
C MET A 343 3.38 -0.34 -6.36
N ALA A 344 2.11 0.01 -6.48
CA ALA A 344 1.09 -0.88 -7.02
C ALA A 344 1.40 -1.27 -8.48
N PRO A 345 0.85 -2.38 -8.99
CA PRO A 345 1.01 -2.72 -10.40
C PRO A 345 0.41 -1.64 -11.32
N ASN A 346 0.87 -1.65 -12.58
CA ASN A 346 0.23 -0.91 -13.65
C ASN A 346 -1.05 -1.62 -14.12
N SER A 347 -1.86 -0.95 -14.94
CA SER A 347 -3.14 -1.50 -15.45
C SER A 347 -2.97 -2.86 -16.15
N THR A 348 -1.87 -3.08 -16.87
CA THR A 348 -1.60 -4.36 -17.56
C THR A 348 -1.27 -5.51 -16.62
N GLY A 349 -0.70 -5.23 -15.44
CA GLY A 349 -0.46 -6.24 -14.40
C GLY A 349 -1.69 -6.53 -13.52
N PHE A 350 -2.64 -5.59 -13.45
CA PHE A 350 -3.85 -5.78 -12.66
C PHE A 350 -4.84 -6.77 -13.31
N GLU A 351 -4.97 -6.77 -14.64
CA GLU A 351 -5.83 -7.72 -15.38
C GLU A 351 -5.35 -9.19 -15.27
N SER A 352 -4.05 -9.41 -15.02
CA SER A 352 -3.53 -10.75 -14.73
C SER A 352 -3.88 -11.21 -13.31
N TYR A 353 -4.09 -10.29 -12.37
CA TYR A 353 -4.48 -10.57 -10.99
C TYR A 353 -5.98 -10.89 -10.86
N GLU A 354 -6.87 -10.25 -11.63
CA GLU A 354 -8.29 -10.66 -11.69
C GLU A 354 -8.47 -12.10 -12.20
N ARG A 355 -7.51 -12.64 -12.97
CA ARG A 355 -7.55 -13.99 -13.53
C ARG A 355 -6.99 -15.09 -12.62
N GLU A 356 -6.15 -14.74 -11.65
CA GLU A 356 -5.72 -15.66 -10.59
C GLU A 356 -6.29 -15.16 -9.26
N PRO A 357 -7.50 -15.59 -8.87
CA PRO A 357 -7.93 -15.38 -7.52
C PRO A 357 -7.08 -16.33 -6.66
N SER A 358 -5.98 -15.83 -6.09
CA SER A 358 -5.48 -16.41 -4.84
C SER A 358 -6.55 -16.12 -3.79
N ILE A 359 -7.58 -16.97 -3.78
CA ILE A 359 -8.55 -17.13 -2.72
C ILE A 359 -7.78 -17.69 -1.53
N ASP A 360 -7.02 -16.81 -0.89
CA ASP A 360 -6.85 -16.83 0.55
C ASP A 360 -7.53 -15.54 1.03
N LEU A 361 -8.86 -15.53 0.90
CA LEU A 361 -9.70 -14.87 1.89
C LEU A 361 -9.36 -15.58 3.20
N ILE A 362 -8.41 -15.02 3.92
CA ILE A 362 -7.99 -15.59 5.17
C ILE A 362 -9.16 -15.44 6.13
N ASP A 363 -9.82 -16.57 6.40
CA ASP A 363 -10.49 -16.83 7.67
C ASP A 363 -9.44 -16.65 8.77
N PHE A 364 -9.29 -15.43 9.27
CA PHE A 364 -8.64 -15.19 10.55
C PHE A 364 -9.72 -15.26 11.62
N LYS A 365 -9.81 -16.43 12.25
CA LYS A 365 -10.47 -16.62 13.54
C LYS A 365 -9.87 -15.74 14.62
#